data_AF-A0A944A762-F1
#
_entry.id   AF-A0A944A762-F1
#
_cell.length_a   1.000
_cell.length_b   1.000
_cell.length_c   1.000
_cell.angle_alpha   90.00
_cell.angle_beta   90.00
_cell.angle_gamma   90.00
#
_symmetry.space_group_name_H-M   'P 1'
#
loop_
_entity.id
_entity.type
_entity.pdbx_description
1 polymer ?
#
loop_
_entity_poly.entity_id
_entity_poly.type
_entity_poly.pdbx_seq_one_letter_code
_entity_poly.pdbx_strand_id
1 'polypeptide(L)'
;MVRGGIVLKDMDTRVTFNQYSFCELVKHLMVELVGISYEEASKRVELSPLTAPVTNVMEAAVFSHELPYYWAMFCYYGNGYWLKGIPAQPEDMDAYEALEKRIMEKYDLKEPFEWD
;
A
#
# COMPACT_ATOMS: atom_id res chain seq x y z
N MET A 1 6.08 6.90 13.33
CA MET A 1 7.19 6.76 12.36
C MET A 1 7.05 5.39 11.75
N VAL A 2 6.89 5.35 10.42
CA VAL A 2 6.75 4.11 9.64
C VAL A 2 8.04 3.29 9.73
N ARG A 3 7.94 1.96 9.87
CA ARG A 3 9.12 1.08 10.03
C ARG A 3 9.06 -0.12 9.08
N GLY A 4 10.22 -0.54 8.57
CA GLY A 4 10.35 -1.80 7.84
C GLY A 4 10.61 -2.97 8.80
N GLY A 5 10.28 -4.19 8.37
CA GLY A 5 10.60 -5.44 9.08
C GLY A 5 9.87 -5.64 10.42
N ILE A 6 8.63 -5.15 10.55
CA ILE A 6 7.82 -5.37 11.75
C ILE A 6 7.39 -6.83 11.77
N VAL A 7 7.92 -7.61 12.72
CA VAL A 7 7.55 -9.02 12.87
C VAL A 7 6.38 -9.14 13.84
N LEU A 8 5.25 -9.63 13.35
CA LEU A 8 4.03 -9.88 14.11
C LEU A 8 3.77 -11.37 14.15
N LYS A 9 3.31 -11.87 15.29
CA LYS A 9 3.07 -13.29 15.52
C LYS A 9 1.76 -13.50 16.25
N ASP A 10 1.04 -14.53 15.83
CA ASP A 10 -0.06 -15.17 16.55
C ASP A 10 0.27 -16.67 16.69
N MET A 11 -0.64 -17.48 17.23
CA MET A 11 -0.39 -18.89 17.57
C MET A 11 0.23 -19.70 16.42
N ASP A 12 -0.29 -19.56 15.20
CA ASP A 12 0.14 -20.34 14.03
C ASP A 12 0.55 -19.47 12.83
N THR A 13 0.62 -18.14 12.99
CA THR A 13 0.86 -17.22 11.87
C THR A 13 1.93 -16.22 12.23
N ARG A 14 2.85 -16.00 11.30
CA ARG A 14 3.83 -14.93 11.38
C ARG A 14 3.75 -14.08 10.12
N VAL A 15 3.82 -12.77 10.30
CA VAL A 15 3.96 -11.84 9.18
C VAL A 15 5.10 -10.88 9.46
N THR A 16 5.95 -10.69 8.45
CA THR A 16 6.90 -9.57 8.41
C THR A 16 6.26 -8.46 7.59
N PHE A 17 5.92 -7.35 8.24
CA PHE A 17 5.34 -6.19 7.59
C PHE A 17 6.40 -5.10 7.36
N ASN A 18 6.72 -4.84 6.10
CA ASN A 18 7.56 -3.74 5.65
C ASN A 18 6.70 -2.48 5.42
N GLN A 19 6.18 -1.90 6.51
CA GLN A 19 5.27 -0.75 6.45
C GLN A 19 5.85 0.44 5.67
N TYR A 20 7.17 0.65 5.75
CA TYR A 20 7.85 1.68 4.97
C TYR A 20 7.69 1.44 3.46
N SER A 21 8.05 0.24 2.99
CA SER A 21 7.94 -0.14 1.58
C SER A 21 6.49 -0.09 1.10
N PHE A 22 5.53 -0.52 1.92
CA PHE A 22 4.11 -0.39 1.60
C PHE A 22 3.68 1.07 1.42
N CYS A 23 4.05 1.95 2.35
CA CYS A 23 3.71 3.37 2.27
C CYS A 23 4.36 4.05 1.05
N GLU A 24 5.63 3.76 0.76
CA GLU A 24 6.33 4.31 -0.41
C GLU A 24 5.71 3.82 -1.72
N LEU A 25 5.35 2.54 -1.80
CA LEU A 25 4.66 1.97 -2.96
C LEU A 25 3.34 2.70 -3.21
N VAL A 26 2.51 2.88 -2.17
CA VAL A 26 1.24 3.61 -2.28
C VAL A 26 1.44 5.05 -2.75
N LYS A 27 2.49 5.75 -2.28
CA LYS A 27 2.82 7.11 -2.75
C LYS A 27 3.13 7.12 -4.25
N HIS A 28 3.99 6.22 -4.71
CA HIS A 28 4.38 6.16 -6.12
C HIS A 28 3.24 5.71 -7.03
N LEU A 29 2.37 4.81 -6.56
CA LEU A 29 1.15 4.45 -7.28
C LEU A 29 0.21 5.64 -7.45
N MET A 30 0.04 6.50 -6.43
CA MET A 30 -0.73 7.73 -6.61
C MET A 30 -0.10 8.67 -7.66
N VAL A 31 1.22 8.78 -7.69
CA VAL A 31 1.90 9.59 -8.73
C VAL A 31 1.62 9.05 -10.13
N GLU A 32 1.74 7.74 -10.33
CA GLU A 32 1.62 7.12 -11.66
C GLU A 32 0.17 6.97 -12.13
N LEU A 33 -0.76 6.64 -11.23
CA LEU A 33 -2.16 6.35 -11.57
C LEU A 33 -3.08 7.57 -11.48
N VAL A 34 -2.83 8.46 -10.53
CA VAL A 34 -3.67 9.67 -10.31
C VAL A 34 -3.04 10.90 -10.97
N GLY A 35 -1.72 10.93 -11.13
CA GLY A 35 -1.00 12.06 -11.72
C GLY A 35 -0.72 13.22 -10.75
N ILE A 36 -0.70 12.95 -9.44
CA ILE A 36 -0.35 13.95 -8.42
C ILE A 36 1.16 14.01 -8.18
N SER A 37 1.64 15.09 -7.55
CA SER A 37 3.06 15.18 -7.17
C SER A 37 3.40 14.21 -6.04
N TYR A 38 4.67 13.80 -5.96
CA TYR A 38 5.16 12.96 -4.86
C TYR A 38 4.99 13.64 -3.48
N GLU A 39 5.11 14.96 -3.41
CA GLU A 39 4.92 15.73 -2.18
C GLU A 39 3.45 15.65 -1.71
N GLU A 40 2.50 15.79 -2.63
CA GLU A 40 1.07 15.66 -2.31
C GLU A 40 0.73 14.21 -1.93
N ALA A 41 1.27 13.23 -2.64
CA ALA A 41 1.15 11.81 -2.31
C ALA A 41 1.67 11.52 -0.89
N SER A 42 2.82 12.11 -0.53
CA SER A 42 3.44 11.94 0.79
C SER A 42 2.54 12.49 1.90
N LYS A 43 2.03 13.73 1.75
CA LYS A 43 1.11 14.34 2.73
C LYS A 43 -0.14 13.49 2.94
N ARG A 44 -0.69 12.92 1.87
CA ARG A 44 -1.88 12.05 1.94
C ARG A 44 -1.61 10.77 2.70
N VAL A 45 -0.49 10.10 2.44
CA VAL A 45 -0.10 8.89 3.18
C VAL A 45 0.18 9.22 4.65
N GLU A 46 0.87 10.33 4.94
CA GLU A 46 1.13 10.78 6.32
C GLU A 46 -0.14 11.00 7.14
N LEU A 47 -1.23 11.46 6.49
CA LEU A 47 -2.53 11.68 7.13
C LEU A 47 -3.44 10.45 7.11
N SER A 48 -3.04 9.36 6.44
CA SER A 48 -3.86 8.16 6.31
C SER A 48 -3.59 7.15 7.43
N PRO A 49 -4.51 6.17 7.64
CA PRO A 49 -4.31 5.09 8.60
C PRO A 49 -3.07 4.22 8.30
N LEU A 50 -2.49 4.30 7.09
CA LEU A 50 -1.36 3.47 6.68
C LEU A 50 -0.10 3.71 7.50
N THR A 51 0.03 4.89 8.12
CA THR A 51 1.20 5.24 8.95
C THR A 51 0.98 4.97 10.44
N ALA A 52 -0.22 4.53 10.82
CA ALA A 52 -0.53 4.15 12.20
C ALA A 52 0.34 2.94 12.62
N PRO A 53 0.80 2.86 13.88
CA PRO A 53 1.52 1.70 14.36
C PRO A 53 0.68 0.42 14.23
N VAL A 54 1.27 -0.62 13.64
CA VAL A 54 0.66 -1.96 13.55
C VAL A 54 1.21 -2.83 14.66
N THR A 55 0.31 -3.46 15.42
CA THR A 55 0.63 -4.11 16.69
C THR A 55 0.26 -5.60 16.73
N ASN A 56 -0.55 -6.08 15.79
CA ASN A 56 -0.99 -7.47 15.74
C ASN A 56 -1.19 -7.96 14.30
N VAL A 57 -1.25 -9.28 14.14
CA VAL A 57 -1.38 -9.95 12.84
C VAL A 57 -2.67 -9.56 12.11
N MET A 58 -3.77 -9.35 12.84
CA MET A 58 -5.05 -8.96 12.25
C MET A 58 -4.99 -7.59 11.57
N GLU A 59 -4.33 -6.61 12.19
CA GLU A 59 -4.11 -5.30 11.58
C GLU A 59 -3.27 -5.39 10.29
N ALA A 60 -2.23 -6.25 10.28
CA ALA A 60 -1.45 -6.49 9.07
C ALA A 60 -2.29 -7.19 7.98
N ALA A 61 -3.14 -8.15 8.36
CA ALA A 61 -4.05 -8.85 7.45
C ALA A 61 -5.04 -7.89 6.77
N VAL A 62 -5.55 -6.90 7.51
CA VAL A 62 -6.45 -5.88 6.95
C VAL A 62 -5.74 -5.07 5.85
N PHE A 63 -4.48 -4.70 6.05
CA PHE A 63 -3.74 -3.96 5.03
C PHE A 63 -3.36 -4.82 3.82
N SER A 64 -3.01 -6.09 4.03
CA SER A 64 -2.61 -7.00 2.96
C SER A 64 -3.78 -7.63 2.18
N HIS A 65 -5.01 -7.51 2.69
CA HIS A 65 -6.20 -8.06 2.02
C HIS A 65 -6.50 -7.39 0.68
N GLU A 66 -6.16 -6.10 0.56
CA GLU A 66 -6.38 -5.31 -0.65
C GLU A 66 -5.08 -5.01 -1.37
N LEU A 67 -5.15 -4.85 -2.70
CA LEU A 67 -4.00 -4.44 -3.50
C LEU A 67 -3.49 -3.05 -3.08
N PRO A 68 -2.18 -2.75 -3.20
CA PRO A 68 -1.66 -1.39 -3.05
C PRO A 68 -2.40 -0.35 -3.90
N TYR A 69 -2.95 -0.75 -5.05
CA TYR A 69 -3.91 0.03 -5.86
C TYR A 69 -5.07 0.60 -5.03
N TYR A 70 -5.78 -0.24 -4.27
CA TYR A 70 -6.92 0.19 -3.46
C TYR A 70 -6.50 1.28 -2.49
N TRP A 71 -5.37 1.11 -1.83
CA TRP A 71 -4.85 2.06 -0.85
C TRP A 71 -4.45 3.39 -1.48
N ALA A 72 -3.90 3.37 -2.70
CA ALA A 72 -3.62 4.59 -3.47
C ALA A 72 -4.92 5.34 -3.82
N MET A 73 -5.93 4.63 -4.32
CA MET A 73 -7.24 5.21 -4.64
C MET A 73 -7.96 5.70 -3.38
N PHE A 74 -7.90 4.95 -2.29
CA PHE A 74 -8.48 5.32 -0.99
C PHE A 74 -7.85 6.61 -0.45
N CYS A 75 -6.52 6.72 -0.46
CA CYS A 75 -5.81 7.90 0.04
C CYS A 75 -6.14 9.17 -0.77
N TYR A 76 -6.45 9.04 -2.06
CA TYR A 76 -6.77 10.19 -2.90
C TYR A 76 -8.27 10.52 -2.97
N TYR A 77 -9.10 9.53 -3.31
CA TYR A 77 -10.52 9.71 -3.59
C TYR A 77 -11.44 9.41 -2.40
N GLY A 78 -10.90 8.81 -1.33
CA GLY A 78 -11.65 8.33 -0.17
C GLY A 78 -12.27 6.95 -0.38
N ASN A 79 -12.81 6.37 0.70
CA ASN A 79 -13.52 5.09 0.64
C ASN A 79 -14.74 5.17 -0.31
N GLY A 80 -15.05 4.06 -0.98
CA GLY A 80 -16.17 4.00 -1.93
C GLY A 80 -15.93 4.78 -3.22
N TYR A 81 -14.67 5.04 -3.59
CA TYR A 81 -14.31 5.78 -4.80
C TYR A 81 -14.92 5.19 -6.08
N TRP A 82 -15.22 3.89 -6.11
CA TRP A 82 -15.87 3.24 -7.24
C TRP A 82 -17.28 3.74 -7.52
N LEU A 83 -17.98 4.28 -6.52
CA LEU A 83 -19.26 4.94 -6.70
C LEU A 83 -19.13 6.25 -7.50
N LYS A 84 -17.91 6.75 -7.69
CA LYS A 84 -17.56 7.93 -8.51
C LYS A 84 -17.10 7.55 -9.92
N GLY A 85 -17.21 6.27 -10.30
CA GLY A 85 -16.83 5.77 -11.62
C GLY A 85 -15.35 5.41 -11.77
N ILE A 86 -14.59 5.36 -10.66
CA ILE A 86 -13.19 4.93 -10.66
C ILE A 86 -13.14 3.41 -10.49
N PRO A 87 -12.38 2.65 -11.29
CA PRO A 87 -12.33 1.20 -11.18
C PRO A 87 -11.91 0.73 -9.78
N ALA A 88 -12.70 -0.16 -9.15
CA ALA A 88 -12.42 -0.72 -7.81
C ALA A 88 -11.15 -1.57 -7.75
N GLN A 89 -10.69 -2.01 -8.91
CA GLN A 89 -9.45 -2.75 -9.14
C GLN A 89 -8.87 -2.27 -10.47
N PRO A 90 -7.57 -2.51 -10.75
CA PRO A 90 -7.00 -2.21 -12.06
C PRO A 90 -7.80 -2.84 -13.20
N GLU A 91 -8.02 -2.08 -14.28
CA GLU A 91 -8.72 -2.59 -15.47
C GLU A 91 -7.85 -3.58 -16.26
N ASP A 92 -6.53 -3.36 -16.24
CA ASP A 92 -5.51 -4.22 -16.81
C ASP A 92 -4.57 -4.66 -15.69
N MET A 93 -4.74 -5.91 -15.26
CA MET A 93 -3.96 -6.49 -14.15
C MET A 93 -2.50 -6.71 -14.55
N ASP A 94 -2.21 -7.13 -15.78
CA ASP A 94 -0.84 -7.36 -16.25
C ASP A 94 -0.05 -6.05 -16.29
N ALA A 95 -0.68 -4.98 -16.78
CA ALA A 95 -0.07 -3.65 -16.79
C ALA A 95 0.15 -3.10 -15.37
N TYR A 96 -0.78 -3.37 -14.46
CA TYR A 96 -0.65 -2.98 -13.05
C TYR A 96 0.48 -3.73 -12.35
N GLU A 97 0.58 -5.04 -12.50
CA GLU A 97 1.67 -5.84 -11.91
C GLU A 97 3.04 -5.39 -12.43
N ALA A 98 3.14 -5.10 -13.73
CA ALA A 98 4.35 -4.55 -14.32
C ALA A 98 4.72 -3.17 -13.76
N LEU A 99 3.73 -2.31 -13.52
CA LEU A 99 3.92 -1.01 -12.88
C LEU A 99 4.39 -1.15 -11.43
N GLU A 100 3.71 -1.98 -10.64
CA GLU A 100 4.04 -2.23 -9.23
C GLU A 100 5.47 -2.75 -9.12
N LYS A 101 5.83 -3.78 -9.90
CA LYS A 101 7.18 -4.34 -9.94
C LYS A 101 8.23 -3.28 -10.31
N ARG A 102 7.95 -2.46 -11.33
CA ARG A 102 8.86 -1.38 -11.76
C ARG A 102 9.10 -0.36 -10.65
N ILE A 103 8.07 0.00 -9.90
CA ILE A 103 8.20 0.92 -8.75
C ILE A 103 9.06 0.26 -7.66
N MET A 104 8.72 -0.98 -7.29
CA MET A 104 9.43 -1.73 -6.27
C MET A 104 10.94 -1.83 -6.56
N GLU A 105 11.30 -2.21 -7.79
CA GLU A 105 12.69 -2.31 -8.25
C GLU A 105 13.39 -0.94 -8.28
N LYS A 106 12.73 0.10 -8.80
CA LYS A 106 13.32 1.43 -8.97
C LYS A 106 13.72 2.06 -7.62
N TYR A 107 12.95 1.81 -6.57
CA TYR A 107 13.14 2.43 -5.26
C TYR A 107 13.67 1.44 -4.20
N ASP A 108 14.12 0.25 -4.62
CA ASP A 108 14.67 -0.79 -3.74
C ASP A 108 13.72 -1.13 -2.57
N LEU A 109 12.43 -1.25 -2.89
CA LEU A 109 11.40 -1.55 -1.89
C LEU A 109 11.37 -3.05 -1.60
N LYS A 110 11.21 -3.39 -0.33
CA LYS A 110 11.00 -4.78 0.11
C LYS A 110 9.54 -5.17 -0.04
N GLU A 111 9.30 -6.47 -0.22
CA GLU A 111 7.94 -7.03 -0.22
C GLU A 111 7.14 -6.48 0.97
N PRO A 112 5.98 -5.84 0.74
CA PRO A 112 5.23 -5.20 1.81
C PRO A 112 4.86 -6.18 2.93
N PHE A 113 4.43 -7.39 2.57
CA PHE A 113 4.01 -8.42 3.52
C PHE A 113 4.62 -9.77 3.15
N GLU A 114 5.30 -10.39 4.10
CA GLU A 114 5.81 -11.76 3.98
C GLU A 114 5.13 -12.62 5.05
N TRP A 115 4.29 -13.56 4.62
CA TRP A 115 3.52 -14.46 5.50
C TRP A 115 4.21 -15.83 5.58
N ASP A 116 4.42 -16.32 6.80
CA ASP A 116 4.94 -17.67 7.12
C ASP A 116 3.86 -18.54 7.77
#